data_AF-A0A0F0KIQ7-F1
#
_entry.id   AF-A0A0F0KIQ7-F1
#
_cell.length_a   1.000
_cell.length_b   1.000
_cell.length_c   1.000
_cell.angle_alpha   90.00
_cell.angle_beta   90.00
_cell.angle_gamma   90.00
#
_symmetry.space_group_name_H-M   'P 1'
#
loop_
_entity.id
_entity.type
_entity.pdbx_description
1 polymer ?
#
loop_
_entity_poly.entity_id
_entity_poly.type
_entity_poly.pdbx_seq_one_letter_code
_entity_poly.pdbx_strand_id
1 'polypeptide(L)'
;MSSALRQLALILSALLLAPIACFLLFLGSIALTVATGTAVSVPGMTENGSGVGAELASAQFVFPGSLIWLIATAVVIYLIGLLIVRRSSRASEPALA
;
A
#
# COMPACT_ATOMS: atom_id res chain seq x y z
N MET A 1 -1.73 22.89 -16.39
CA MET A 1 -0.68 22.07 -15.72
C MET A 1 -0.03 21.19 -16.75
N SER A 2 1.30 21.20 -16.86
CA SER A 2 2.01 20.30 -17.78
C SER A 2 1.78 18.84 -17.38
N SER A 3 1.84 17.94 -18.36
CA SER A 3 1.72 16.48 -18.16
C SER A 3 2.75 15.96 -17.15
N ALA A 4 3.96 16.52 -17.18
CA ALA A 4 5.05 16.21 -16.25
C ALA A 4 4.69 16.55 -14.79
N LEU A 5 4.06 17.70 -14.53
CA LEU A 5 3.69 18.11 -13.17
C LEU A 5 2.61 17.18 -12.57
N ARG A 6 1.67 16.71 -13.40
CA ARG A 6 0.63 15.74 -12.97
C ARG A 6 1.24 14.38 -12.64
N GLN A 7 2.17 13.89 -13.45
CA GLN A 7 2.86 12.64 -13.18
C GLN A 7 3.68 12.71 -11.90
N LEU A 8 4.40 13.82 -11.69
CA LEU A 8 5.20 14.02 -10.48
C LEU A 8 4.32 14.06 -9.22
N ALA A 9 3.16 14.72 -9.27
CA ALA A 9 2.20 14.71 -8.18
C ALA A 9 1.62 13.30 -7.90
N LEU A 10 1.35 12.49 -8.94
CA LEU A 10 0.89 11.11 -8.78
C LEU A 10 1.95 10.20 -8.17
N ILE A 11 3.21 10.36 -8.58
CA ILE A 11 4.32 9.59 -8.01
C ILE A 11 4.54 9.97 -6.53
N LEU A 12 4.56 11.27 -6.22
CA LEU A 12 4.73 11.74 -4.84
C LEU A 12 3.58 11.29 -3.94
N SER A 13 2.33 11.39 -4.42
CA SER A 13 1.17 10.90 -3.66
C SER A 13 1.24 9.38 -3.46
N ALA A 14 1.60 8.60 -4.48
CA ALA A 14 1.78 7.15 -4.34
C ALA A 14 2.89 6.79 -3.34
N LEU A 15 4.02 7.49 -3.36
CA LEU A 15 5.12 7.29 -2.42
C LEU A 15 4.74 7.64 -0.98
N LEU A 16 3.89 8.66 -0.77
CA LEU A 16 3.41 9.06 0.55
C LEU A 16 2.30 8.13 1.08
N LEU A 17 1.42 7.66 0.21
CA LEU A 17 0.30 6.78 0.57
C LEU A 17 0.74 5.33 0.78
N ALA A 18 1.75 4.86 0.06
CA ALA A 18 2.28 3.50 0.19
C ALA A 18 2.62 3.13 1.64
N PRO A 19 3.50 3.85 2.38
CA PRO A 19 3.85 3.48 3.75
C PRO A 19 2.64 3.49 4.69
N ILE A 20 1.66 4.36 4.48
CA ILE A 20 0.43 4.41 5.29
C ILE A 20 -0.44 3.17 5.04
N ALA A 21 -0.72 2.86 3.77
CA ALA A 21 -1.46 1.67 3.40
C ALA A 21 -0.74 0.40 3.89
N CYS A 22 0.59 0.43 3.78
CA CYS A 22 1.47 -0.62 4.25
C CYS A 22 1.28 -0.90 5.74
N PHE A 23 1.33 0.16 6.55
CA PHE A 23 1.15 0.11 7.99
C PHE A 23 -0.25 -0.34 8.41
N LEU A 24 -1.30 0.10 7.70
CA LEU A 24 -2.68 -0.30 7.99
C LEU A 24 -2.92 -1.80 7.72
N LEU A 25 -2.37 -2.34 6.63
CA LEU A 25 -2.45 -3.76 6.34
C LEU A 25 -1.67 -4.60 7.36
N PHE A 26 -0.55 -4.09 7.86
CA PHE A 26 0.18 -4.72 8.95
C PHE A 26 -0.62 -4.73 10.27
N LEU A 27 -1.22 -3.60 10.66
CA LEU A 27 -2.15 -3.56 11.80
C LEU A 27 -3.32 -4.54 11.62
N GLY A 28 -3.86 -4.63 10.40
CA GLY A 28 -4.90 -5.59 10.05
C GLY A 28 -4.44 -7.04 10.20
N SER A 29 -3.22 -7.38 9.79
CA SER A 29 -2.69 -8.75 9.93
C SER A 29 -2.46 -9.14 11.39
N ILE A 30 -2.03 -8.20 12.24
CA ILE A 30 -1.96 -8.38 13.69
C ILE A 30 -3.34 -8.67 14.27
N ALA A 31 -4.30 -7.79 13.98
CA ALA A 31 -5.68 -7.94 14.47
C ALA A 31 -6.28 -9.28 14.04
N LEU A 32 -6.04 -9.69 12.79
CA LEU A 32 -6.48 -10.98 12.28
C LEU A 32 -5.81 -12.14 13.02
N THR A 33 -4.48 -12.11 13.19
CA THR A 33 -3.73 -13.14 13.91
C THR A 33 -4.21 -13.30 15.35
N VAL A 34 -4.49 -12.19 16.04
CA VAL A 34 -5.04 -12.19 17.40
C VAL A 34 -6.46 -12.76 17.43
N ALA A 35 -7.29 -12.45 16.44
CA ALA A 35 -8.68 -12.88 16.39
C ALA A 35 -8.85 -14.35 15.99
N THR A 36 -8.01 -14.87 15.08
CA THR A 36 -8.16 -16.21 14.50
C THR A 36 -7.16 -17.22 15.04
N GLY A 37 -6.11 -16.78 15.74
CA GLY A 37 -5.01 -17.65 16.18
C GLY A 37 -4.18 -18.22 15.03
N THR A 38 -4.40 -17.77 13.79
CA THR A 38 -3.65 -18.22 12.61
C THR A 38 -2.46 -17.31 12.38
N ALA A 39 -1.26 -17.86 12.21
CA ALA A 39 -0.08 -17.09 11.85
C ALA A 39 -0.25 -16.48 10.45
N VAL A 40 -0.22 -15.15 10.38
CA VAL A 40 -0.23 -14.41 9.11
C VAL A 40 1.16 -13.85 8.89
N SER A 41 1.82 -14.28 7.82
CA SER A 41 3.11 -13.75 7.40
C SER A 41 2.91 -12.55 6.46
N VAL A 42 3.46 -11.40 6.84
CA VAL A 42 3.56 -10.22 5.96
C VAL A 42 4.96 -10.22 5.35
N PRO A 43 5.10 -10.20 4.01
CA PRO A 43 6.41 -10.17 3.36
C PRO A 43 7.27 -9.02 3.89
N GLY A 44 8.49 -9.32 4.34
CA GLY A 44 9.39 -8.32 4.90
C GLY A 44 9.25 -8.07 6.40
N MET A 45 8.51 -8.90 7.12
CA MET A 45 8.41 -8.87 8.57
C MET A 45 8.63 -10.27 9.13
N THR A 46 9.18 -10.36 10.33
CA THR A 46 9.34 -11.64 11.05
C THR A 46 7.98 -12.30 11.26
N GLU A 47 7.89 -13.62 11.14
CA GLU A 47 6.63 -14.37 11.29
C GLU A 47 5.92 -14.05 12.61
N ASN A 48 4.65 -13.67 12.52
CA ASN A 48 3.80 -13.39 13.68
C ASN A 48 3.33 -14.72 14.29
N GLY A 49 4.06 -15.22 15.29
CA GLY A 49 3.64 -16.37 16.10
C GLY A 49 2.52 -16.02 17.10
N SER A 50 1.69 -16.99 17.46
CA SER A 50 0.67 -16.83 18.51
C SER A 50 1.32 -16.55 19.88
N GLY A 51 0.89 -15.50 20.58
CA GLY A 51 1.41 -15.11 21.90
C GLY A 51 2.42 -13.96 21.88
N VAL A 52 2.73 -13.41 20.70
CA VAL A 52 3.82 -12.44 20.49
C VAL A 52 3.28 -10.99 20.51
N GLY A 53 2.36 -10.67 21.43
CA GLY A 53 1.80 -9.32 21.54
C GLY A 53 2.84 -8.24 21.87
N ALA A 54 3.87 -8.61 22.63
CA ALA A 54 4.95 -7.70 23.03
C ALA A 54 6.02 -7.53 21.94
N GLU A 55 6.36 -8.59 21.19
CA GLU A 55 7.40 -8.45 20.14
C GLU A 55 6.87 -7.88 18.82
N LEU A 56 5.54 -7.80 18.66
CA LEU A 56 4.89 -7.05 17.59
C LEU A 56 5.14 -5.54 17.69
N ALA A 57 5.29 -5.00 18.91
CA ALA A 57 5.67 -3.60 19.11
C ALA A 57 7.13 -3.33 18.69
N SER A 58 7.97 -4.37 18.68
CA SER A 58 9.35 -4.35 18.22
C SER A 58 9.54 -5.00 16.85
N ALA A 59 8.46 -5.26 16.10
CA ALA A 59 8.53 -5.95 14.81
C ALA A 59 9.53 -5.25 13.89
N GLN A 60 10.67 -5.90 13.66
CA GLN A 60 11.73 -5.32 12.85
C GLN A 60 11.39 -5.52 11.38
N PHE A 61 11.51 -4.44 10.60
CA PHE A 61 11.42 -4.53 9.15
C PHE A 61 12.59 -5.34 8.62
N VAL A 62 12.32 -6.49 8.02
CA VAL A 62 13.32 -7.38 7.44
C VAL A 62 13.58 -6.97 6.00
N PHE A 63 14.79 -6.48 5.75
CA PHE A 63 15.28 -6.21 4.40
C PHE A 63 15.66 -7.55 3.72
N PRO A 64 15.36 -7.76 2.42
CA PRO A 64 14.77 -6.82 1.45
C PRO A 64 13.24 -6.85 1.34
N GLY A 65 12.57 -7.79 2.01
CA GLY A 65 11.14 -8.04 1.81
C GLY A 65 10.25 -6.82 2.05
N SER A 66 10.57 -6.00 3.05
CA SER A 66 9.77 -4.81 3.41
C SER A 66 9.81 -3.76 2.30
N LEU A 67 10.97 -3.64 1.63
CA LEU A 67 11.19 -2.68 0.56
C LEU A 67 10.49 -3.13 -0.74
N ILE A 68 10.52 -4.43 -1.04
CA ILE A 68 9.76 -5.02 -2.16
C ILE A 68 8.26 -4.78 -1.96
N TRP A 69 7.77 -4.99 -0.73
CA TRP A 69 6.36 -4.85 -0.43
C TRP A 69 5.87 -3.39 -0.46
N LEU A 70 6.69 -2.45 0.00
CA LEU A 70 6.43 -1.02 -0.11
C LEU A 70 6.40 -0.56 -1.57
N ILE A 71 7.37 -1.00 -2.39
CA ILE A 71 7.40 -0.69 -3.83
C ILE A 71 6.15 -1.26 -4.53
N ALA A 72 5.79 -2.52 -4.25
CA ALA A 72 4.61 -3.14 -4.84
C ALA A 72 3.34 -2.35 -4.51
N THR A 73 3.19 -1.92 -3.26
CA THR A 73 2.05 -1.10 -2.82
C THR A 73 2.02 0.26 -3.49
N ALA A 74 3.18 0.94 -3.61
CA ALA A 74 3.30 2.21 -4.32
C ALA A 74 2.92 2.09 -5.80
N VAL A 75 3.35 1.02 -6.47
CA VAL A 75 3.00 0.74 -7.87
C VAL A 75 1.49 0.55 -8.02
N VAL A 76 0.85 -0.21 -7.13
CA VAL A 76 -0.61 -0.42 -7.17
C VAL A 76 -1.35 0.91 -6.99
N ILE A 77 -0.97 1.73 -6.01
CA ILE A 77 -1.60 3.04 -5.77
C ILE A 77 -1.43 3.97 -6.98
N TYR A 78 -0.24 3.99 -7.58
CA TYR A 78 0.04 4.76 -8.77
C TYR A 78 -0.84 4.32 -9.96
N LEU A 79 -0.97 3.00 -10.19
CA LEU A 79 -1.84 2.47 -11.25
C LEU A 79 -3.31 2.82 -11.02
N ILE A 80 -3.80 2.76 -9.78
CA ILE A 80 -5.16 3.18 -9.42
C ILE A 80 -5.34 4.67 -9.73
N GLY A 81 -4.38 5.52 -9.34
CA GLY A 81 -4.39 6.95 -9.65
C GLY A 81 -4.46 7.22 -11.16
N LEU A 82 -3.68 6.48 -11.97
CA LEU A 82 -3.75 6.57 -13.42
C LEU A 82 -5.11 6.17 -13.99
N LEU A 83 -5.74 5.10 -13.47
CA LEU A 83 -7.06 4.66 -13.90
C LEU A 83 -8.14 5.69 -13.57
N ILE A 84 -8.09 6.30 -12.38
CA ILE A 84 -9.03 7.35 -11.96
C ILE A 84 -8.91 8.57 -12.89
N VAL A 85 -7.68 9.01 -13.16
CA VAL A 85 -7.44 10.15 -14.06
C VAL A 85 -7.94 9.86 -15.48
N ARG A 86 -7.68 8.65 -16.02
CA ARG A 86 -8.18 8.23 -17.34
C ARG A 86 -9.70 8.16 -17.41
N ARG A 87 -10.36 7.72 -16.34
CA ARG A 87 -11.82 7.65 -16.28
C ARG A 87 -12.44 9.06 -16.27
N SER A 88 -11.84 9.98 -15.52
CA SER A 88 -12.27 11.38 -15.48
C SER A 88 -12.16 12.07 -16.84
N SER A 89 -11.10 11.80 -17.61
CA SER A 89 -10.94 12.38 -18.95
C SER A 89 -11.95 11.86 -19.97
N ARG A 90 -12.39 10.60 -19.86
CA ARG A 90 -13.43 10.04 -20.75
C ARG A 90 -14.83 10.51 -20.42
N ALA A 91 -15.10 10.79 -19.14
CA ALA A 91 -16.39 11.31 -18.70
C ALA A 91 -16.64 12.78 -19.11
N SER A 92 -15.59 13.48 -19.52
CA SER A 92 -15.65 14.89 -19.93
C SER A 92 -15.68 15.09 -21.46
N GLU A 93 -15.68 14.00 -22.25
CA GLU A 93 -16.07 14.09 -23.66
C GLU A 93 -17.58 14.29 -23.74
N PRO A 94 -18.07 15.46 -24.24
CA PRO A 94 -19.48 15.59 -24.54
C PRO A 94 -19.80 14.55 -25.62
N ALA A 95 -20.79 13.71 -25.36
CA ALA A 95 -21.40 12.90 -26.39
C ALA A 95 -21.91 13.87 -27.47
N LEU A 96 -21.11 14.06 -28.53
CA LEU A 96 -21.51 14.79 -29.72
C LEU A 96 -22.61 13.95 -30.38
N ALA A 97 -23.85 14.32 -30.06
CA ALA A 97 -25.07 13.96 -30.76
C ALA A 97 -25.56 15.19 -31.53
#